data_AF-T0VAQ3-F1
#
_entry.id   AF-T0VAQ3-F1
#
_cell.length_a   1.000
_cell.length_b   1.000
_cell.length_c   1.000
_cell.angle_alpha   90.00
_cell.angle_beta   90.00
_cell.angle_gamma   90.00
#
_symmetry.space_group_name_H-M   'P 1'
#
loop_
_entity.id
_entity.type
_entity.pdbx_description
1 polymer ?
#
loop_
_entity_poly.entity_id
_entity_poly.type
_entity_poly.pdbx_seq_one_letter_code
_entity_poly.pdbx_strand_id
1 'polypeptide(L)'
;MVPKKCNCLMKRRNKMIINNDIKELILEYMGRYFKFENDFYKLPGIKFTDANWQKFKNGDTSIEKMGAGRVNAMLDCLFDDFELAMIGKAQDEYYLSNHLKTNMTFYAYYDQFKKQQLLKWLENSHDDIIGGTGRMYTASGNMIANAYLEVALESSSLGGGSYMLEMRFKNYSREDIPAGRKNRLEWIEGHLGDIR
;
A
#
# COMPACT_ATOMS: atom_id res chain seq x y z
N MET A 1 24.90 -47.31 -1.59
CA MET A 1 23.89 -46.41 -0.99
C MET A 1 24.24 -44.99 -1.39
N VAL A 2 23.46 -44.38 -2.28
CA VAL A 2 23.63 -42.99 -2.70
C VAL A 2 22.86 -42.11 -1.71
N PRO A 3 23.46 -41.07 -1.09
CA PRO A 3 22.71 -40.20 -0.21
C PRO A 3 21.73 -39.37 -1.05
N LYS A 4 20.43 -39.52 -0.78
CA LYS A 4 19.38 -38.63 -1.28
C LYS A 4 19.70 -37.22 -0.78
N LYS A 5 20.07 -36.32 -1.70
CA LYS A 5 20.08 -34.87 -1.42
C LYS A 5 18.66 -34.47 -1.03
N CYS A 6 18.46 -34.13 0.24
CA CYS A 6 17.27 -33.40 0.67
C CYS A 6 17.30 -32.03 -0.02
N ASN A 7 16.49 -31.88 -1.08
CA ASN A 7 16.10 -30.57 -1.58
C ASN A 7 15.21 -29.91 -0.53
N CYS A 8 15.83 -29.28 0.46
CA CYS A 8 15.17 -28.19 1.19
C CYS A 8 14.93 -27.08 0.18
N LEU A 9 13.77 -27.09 -0.47
CA LEU A 9 13.15 -25.88 -0.99
C LEU A 9 13.12 -24.89 0.17
N MET A 10 14.08 -23.96 0.22
CA MET A 10 13.99 -22.80 1.08
C MET A 10 12.67 -22.13 0.74
N LYS A 11 11.64 -22.34 1.56
CA LYS A 11 10.47 -21.46 1.60
C LYS A 11 11.03 -20.08 1.87
N ARG A 12 11.18 -19.27 0.82
CA ARG A 12 11.50 -17.85 0.95
C ARG A 12 10.47 -17.29 1.92
N ARG A 13 10.93 -16.81 3.06
CA ARG A 13 10.06 -16.13 4.02
C ARG A 13 9.49 -14.94 3.27
N ASN A 14 8.15 -14.80 3.24
CA ASN A 14 7.45 -13.62 2.71
C ASN A 14 7.93 -12.38 3.49
N LYS A 15 9.07 -11.83 3.15
CA LYS A 15 9.63 -10.67 3.83
C LYS A 15 9.95 -9.65 2.77
N MET A 16 9.20 -8.56 2.81
CA MET A 16 9.46 -7.39 2.00
C MET A 16 10.92 -6.94 2.16
N ILE A 17 11.54 -6.62 1.04
CA ILE A 17 12.92 -6.16 0.94
C ILE A 17 12.89 -4.65 0.75
N ILE A 18 13.55 -3.92 1.66
CA ILE A 18 13.73 -2.47 1.55
C ILE A 18 14.81 -2.19 0.51
N ASN A 19 14.44 -1.50 -0.57
CA ASN A 19 15.34 -1.13 -1.68
C ASN A 19 14.77 0.09 -2.43
N ASN A 20 15.36 0.44 -3.58
CA ASN A 20 14.92 1.59 -4.37
C ASN A 20 13.46 1.51 -4.87
N ASP A 21 12.94 0.30 -5.12
CA ASP A 21 11.54 0.13 -5.54
C ASP A 21 10.56 0.50 -4.41
N ILE A 22 10.93 0.20 -3.16
CA ILE A 22 10.17 0.66 -1.98
C ILE A 22 10.28 2.18 -1.81
N LYS A 23 11.43 2.78 -2.09
CA LYS A 23 11.57 4.25 -2.11
C LYS A 23 10.60 4.88 -3.10
N GLU A 24 10.55 4.36 -4.32
CA GLU A 24 9.65 4.84 -5.37
C GLU A 24 8.18 4.63 -5.01
N LEU A 25 7.83 3.48 -4.43
CA LEU A 25 6.50 3.19 -3.92
C LEU A 25 6.05 4.19 -2.85
N ILE A 26 6.92 4.51 -1.88
CA ILE A 26 6.64 5.51 -0.83
C ILE A 26 6.39 6.89 -1.46
N LEU A 27 7.25 7.33 -2.38
CA LEU A 27 7.13 8.64 -3.02
C LEU A 27 5.84 8.76 -3.84
N GLU A 28 5.50 7.69 -4.57
CA GLU A 28 4.26 7.59 -5.34
C GLU A 28 3.03 7.70 -4.42
N TYR A 29 2.90 6.82 -3.40
CA TYR A 29 1.75 6.82 -2.51
C TYR A 29 1.64 8.07 -1.64
N MET A 30 2.77 8.66 -1.23
CA MET A 30 2.80 9.98 -0.58
C MET A 30 2.17 11.04 -1.48
N GLY A 31 2.53 11.09 -2.76
CA GLY A 31 1.96 12.02 -3.72
C GLY A 31 0.45 11.80 -3.99
N ARG A 32 -0.06 10.58 -3.78
CA ARG A 32 -1.50 10.28 -3.92
C ARG A 32 -2.34 10.79 -2.75
N TYR A 33 -1.80 10.73 -1.55
CA TYR A 33 -2.56 11.03 -0.33
C TYR A 33 -2.31 12.45 0.21
N PHE A 34 -1.12 13.00 0.00
CA PHE A 34 -0.75 14.31 0.52
C PHE A 34 -0.68 15.35 -0.60
N LYS A 35 -1.46 16.43 -0.46
CA LYS A 35 -1.40 17.57 -1.40
C LYS A 35 -0.07 18.30 -1.33
N PHE A 36 0.51 18.41 -0.14
CA PHE A 36 1.79 19.07 0.09
C PHE A 36 2.75 18.09 0.75
N GLU A 37 3.95 17.91 0.17
CA GLU A 37 4.92 16.92 0.65
C GLU A 37 5.35 17.14 2.11
N ASN A 38 5.38 18.40 2.55
CA ASN A 38 5.77 18.78 3.92
C ASN A 38 4.80 18.27 4.98
N ASP A 39 3.53 18.04 4.64
CA ASP A 39 2.55 17.42 5.53
C ASP A 39 2.89 15.97 5.84
N PHE A 40 3.66 15.30 4.96
CA PHE A 40 4.14 13.94 5.16
C PHE A 40 5.53 13.91 5.80
N TYR A 41 6.55 14.50 5.17
CA TYR A 41 7.94 14.26 5.61
C TYR A 41 8.27 14.92 6.96
N LYS A 42 7.43 15.84 7.46
CA LYS A 42 7.54 16.45 8.80
C LYS A 42 6.75 15.70 9.88
N LEU A 43 6.04 14.62 9.55
CA LEU A 43 5.29 13.84 10.54
C LEU A 43 6.19 13.34 11.67
N PRO A 44 5.66 13.22 12.90
CA PRO A 44 6.33 12.52 13.99
C PRO A 44 6.76 11.11 13.54
N GLY A 45 7.99 10.69 13.89
CA GLY A 45 8.57 9.42 13.44
C GLY A 45 9.34 9.52 12.12
N ILE A 46 8.90 10.34 11.17
CA ILE A 46 9.61 10.58 9.89
C ILE A 46 10.65 11.71 10.06
N LYS A 47 10.18 12.93 10.35
CA LYS A 47 10.99 14.12 10.71
C LYS A 47 12.20 14.39 9.78
N PHE A 48 11.97 14.54 8.48
CA PHE A 48 12.96 15.10 7.57
C PHE A 48 13.07 16.62 7.69
N THR A 49 14.26 17.15 7.44
CA THR A 49 14.44 18.55 7.04
C THR A 49 14.22 18.67 5.53
N ASP A 50 13.83 19.85 5.06
CA ASP A 50 13.55 20.10 3.64
C ASP A 50 14.74 19.70 2.74
N ALA A 51 15.98 20.02 3.15
CA ALA A 51 17.20 19.66 2.43
C ALA A 51 17.43 18.13 2.37
N ASN A 52 17.22 17.43 3.48
CA ASN A 52 17.40 15.97 3.52
C ASN A 52 16.29 15.24 2.76
N TRP A 53 15.08 15.81 2.73
CA TRP A 53 13.99 15.30 1.90
C TRP A 53 14.33 15.39 0.41
N GLN A 54 14.86 16.53 -0.07
CA GLN A 54 15.29 16.63 -1.48
C GLN A 54 16.39 15.62 -1.82
N LYS A 55 17.38 15.42 -0.94
CA LYS A 55 18.43 14.39 -1.11
C LYS A 55 17.84 12.98 -1.18
N PHE A 56 16.83 12.69 -0.35
CA PHE A 56 16.14 11.40 -0.39
C PHE A 56 15.40 11.17 -1.71
N LYS A 57 14.61 12.17 -2.16
CA LYS A 57 13.89 12.10 -3.45
C LYS A 57 14.84 11.91 -4.63
N ASN A 58 15.94 12.65 -4.66
CA ASN A 58 16.91 12.63 -5.76
C ASN A 58 17.78 11.36 -5.79
N GLY A 59 17.70 10.51 -4.75
CA GLY A 59 18.46 9.26 -4.67
C GLY A 59 19.86 9.40 -4.05
N ASP A 60 20.24 10.59 -3.56
CA ASP A 60 21.51 10.80 -2.86
C ASP A 60 21.56 10.04 -1.53
N THR A 61 20.39 9.77 -0.95
CA THR A 61 20.24 8.96 0.27
C THR A 61 19.59 7.62 -0.05
N SER A 62 20.36 6.53 0.12
CA SER A 62 19.82 5.17 -0.02
C SER A 62 18.92 4.83 1.18
N ILE A 63 17.70 4.37 0.87
CA ILE A 63 16.71 3.94 1.86
C ILE A 63 17.20 2.75 2.71
N GLU A 64 18.06 1.88 2.15
CA GLU A 64 18.64 0.72 2.83
C GLU A 64 19.56 1.11 4.00
N LYS A 65 20.13 2.31 3.94
CA LYS A 65 21.05 2.84 4.96
C LYS A 65 20.34 3.77 5.95
N MET A 66 19.04 4.02 5.77
CA MET A 66 18.26 4.82 6.69
C MET A 66 17.92 4.04 7.96
N GLY A 67 17.72 4.76 9.07
CA GLY A 67 17.28 4.14 10.31
C GLY A 67 15.94 3.43 10.13
N ALA A 68 15.89 2.15 10.51
CA ALA A 68 14.71 1.28 10.31
C ALA A 68 13.41 1.89 10.87
N GLY A 69 13.47 2.53 12.04
CA GLY A 69 12.30 3.19 12.64
C GLY A 69 11.70 4.28 11.75
N ARG A 70 12.52 5.04 11.01
CA ARG A 70 12.04 6.07 10.07
C ARG A 70 11.42 5.43 8.83
N VAL A 71 12.04 4.38 8.30
CA VAL A 71 11.54 3.69 7.11
C VAL A 71 10.18 3.05 7.39
N ASN A 72 10.06 2.33 8.52
CA ASN A 72 8.81 1.74 8.94
C ASN A 72 7.74 2.82 9.19
N ALA A 73 8.07 3.92 9.86
CA ALA A 73 7.11 5.01 10.05
C ALA A 73 6.56 5.60 8.74
N MET A 74 7.37 5.66 7.67
CA MET A 74 6.88 6.07 6.35
C MET A 74 5.92 5.05 5.75
N LEU A 75 6.21 3.76 5.90
CA LEU A 75 5.38 2.67 5.38
C LEU A 75 4.07 2.54 6.16
N ASP A 76 4.14 2.49 7.49
CA ASP A 76 2.98 2.37 8.39
C ASP A 76 2.02 3.57 8.25
N CYS A 77 2.53 4.74 7.84
CA CYS A 77 1.70 5.89 7.56
C CYS A 77 0.89 5.73 6.25
N LEU A 78 1.46 5.08 5.23
CA LEU A 78 0.89 5.04 3.88
C LEU A 78 0.06 3.77 3.64
N PHE A 79 0.43 2.66 4.26
CA PHE A 79 -0.11 1.34 3.97
C PHE A 79 -0.71 0.71 5.22
N ASP A 80 -1.75 -0.10 5.03
CA ASP A 80 -2.22 -1.01 6.08
C ASP A 80 -1.24 -2.20 6.30
N ASP A 81 -1.31 -2.87 7.45
CA ASP A 81 -0.51 -4.07 7.75
C ASP A 81 -0.75 -5.19 6.72
N PHE A 82 -1.99 -5.35 6.26
CA PHE A 82 -2.32 -6.30 5.18
C PHE A 82 -1.67 -5.87 3.86
N GLU A 83 -1.66 -4.57 3.56
CA GLU A 83 -1.00 -4.02 2.38
C GLU A 83 0.52 -4.22 2.43
N LEU A 84 1.16 -4.09 3.59
CA LEU A 84 2.57 -4.41 3.79
C LEU A 84 2.89 -5.88 3.48
N ALA A 85 2.01 -6.79 3.90
CA ALA A 85 2.13 -8.20 3.55
C ALA A 85 1.99 -8.43 2.04
N MET A 86 1.04 -7.74 1.39
CA MET A 86 0.87 -7.79 -0.07
C MET A 86 2.06 -7.22 -0.83
N ILE A 87 2.72 -6.16 -0.35
CA ILE A 87 3.94 -5.62 -0.96
C ILE A 87 5.01 -6.71 -1.00
N GLY A 88 5.23 -7.42 0.10
CA GLY A 88 6.20 -8.52 0.14
C GLY A 88 5.88 -9.63 -0.87
N LYS A 89 4.59 -9.98 -1.03
CA LYS A 89 4.12 -10.95 -2.02
C LYS A 89 4.32 -10.46 -3.46
N ALA A 90 3.97 -9.22 -3.73
CA ALA A 90 4.16 -8.60 -5.04
C ALA A 90 5.65 -8.55 -5.40
N GLN A 91 6.54 -8.26 -4.45
CA GLN A 91 7.99 -8.29 -4.70
C GLN A 91 8.47 -9.67 -5.14
N ASP A 92 8.03 -10.74 -4.48
CA ASP A 92 8.40 -12.10 -4.85
C ASP A 92 8.02 -12.40 -6.31
N GLU A 93 6.80 -12.07 -6.73
CA GLU A 93 6.34 -12.28 -8.11
C GLU A 93 7.05 -11.36 -9.12
N TYR A 94 7.22 -10.08 -8.76
CA TYR A 94 7.86 -9.07 -9.60
C TYR A 94 9.32 -9.43 -9.90
N TYR A 95 10.11 -9.79 -8.88
CA TYR A 95 11.53 -10.07 -9.09
C TYR A 95 11.81 -11.39 -9.80
N LEU A 96 10.89 -12.36 -9.72
CA LEU A 96 10.96 -13.63 -10.45
C LEU A 96 10.65 -13.46 -11.95
N SER A 97 9.95 -12.40 -12.35
CA SER A 97 9.57 -12.16 -13.74
C SER A 97 10.40 -11.06 -14.40
N ASN A 98 11.28 -11.43 -15.33
CA ASN A 98 12.02 -10.46 -16.14
C ASN A 98 11.10 -9.61 -17.02
N HIS A 99 9.98 -10.19 -17.48
CA HIS A 99 8.99 -9.44 -18.26
C HIS A 99 8.37 -8.29 -17.45
N LEU A 100 8.03 -8.52 -16.17
CA LEU A 100 7.47 -7.48 -15.32
C LEU A 100 8.49 -6.35 -15.07
N LYS A 101 9.73 -6.71 -14.71
CA LYS A 101 10.80 -5.74 -14.43
C LYS A 101 11.15 -4.85 -15.63
N THR A 102 11.09 -5.38 -16.84
CA THR A 102 11.42 -4.61 -18.05
C THR A 102 10.27 -3.69 -18.47
N ASN A 103 9.02 -4.06 -18.19
CA ASN A 103 7.85 -3.39 -18.77
C ASN A 103 7.17 -2.37 -17.85
N MET A 104 7.34 -2.48 -16.53
CA MET A 104 6.70 -1.55 -15.59
C MET A 104 7.50 -1.41 -14.30
N THR A 105 7.29 -0.27 -13.63
CA THR A 105 7.82 -0.02 -12.29
C THR A 105 7.12 -0.91 -11.26
N PHE A 106 7.77 -1.14 -10.13
CA PHE A 106 7.21 -1.98 -9.06
C PHE A 106 5.88 -1.43 -8.51
N TYR A 107 5.76 -0.10 -8.30
CA TYR A 107 4.53 0.49 -7.78
C TYR A 107 3.34 0.31 -8.73
N ALA A 108 3.57 0.37 -10.06
CA ALA A 108 2.52 0.12 -11.04
C ALA A 108 2.08 -1.35 -11.03
N TYR A 109 3.01 -2.28 -10.86
CA TYR A 109 2.69 -3.70 -10.68
C TYR A 109 1.96 -3.96 -9.36
N TYR A 110 2.37 -3.31 -8.26
CA TYR A 110 1.70 -3.43 -6.97
C TYR A 110 0.24 -2.98 -7.03
N ASP A 111 -0.07 -1.88 -7.74
CA ASP A 111 -1.45 -1.46 -7.96
C ASP A 111 -2.27 -2.53 -8.71
N GLN A 112 -1.67 -3.18 -9.73
CA GLN A 112 -2.32 -4.29 -10.43
C GLN A 112 -2.54 -5.49 -9.50
N PHE A 113 -1.54 -5.85 -8.71
CA PHE A 113 -1.60 -6.95 -7.75
C PHE A 113 -2.71 -6.73 -6.73
N LYS A 114 -2.76 -5.54 -6.12
CA LYS A 114 -3.79 -5.13 -5.15
C LYS A 114 -5.19 -5.12 -5.78
N LYS A 115 -5.32 -4.64 -7.02
CA LYS A 115 -6.59 -4.66 -7.75
C LYS A 115 -7.06 -6.07 -8.05
N GLN A 116 -6.17 -7.00 -8.42
CA GLN A 116 -6.52 -8.41 -8.57
C GLN A 116 -6.97 -9.04 -7.25
N GLN A 117 -6.40 -8.61 -6.12
CA GLN A 117 -6.87 -9.04 -4.80
C GLN A 117 -8.29 -8.54 -4.50
N LEU A 118 -8.62 -7.29 -4.85
CA LEU A 118 -9.99 -6.76 -4.73
C LEU A 118 -10.98 -7.52 -5.62
N LEU A 119 -10.61 -7.83 -6.87
CA LEU A 119 -11.45 -8.63 -7.77
C LEU A 119 -11.75 -10.02 -7.18
N LYS A 120 -10.76 -10.66 -6.55
CA LYS A 120 -10.96 -11.94 -5.85
C LYS A 120 -11.91 -11.80 -4.66
N TRP A 121 -11.84 -10.70 -3.91
CA TRP A 121 -12.78 -10.45 -2.82
C TRP A 121 -14.20 -10.25 -3.36
N LEU A 122 -14.37 -9.47 -4.44
CA LEU A 122 -15.67 -9.26 -5.07
C LEU A 122 -16.28 -10.57 -5.58
N GLU A 123 -15.46 -11.48 -6.11
CA GLU A 123 -15.92 -12.78 -6.59
C GLU A 123 -16.27 -13.76 -5.46
N ASN A 124 -15.44 -13.85 -4.41
CA ASN A 124 -15.51 -14.94 -3.42
C ASN A 124 -16.10 -14.53 -2.06
N SER A 125 -16.24 -13.23 -1.80
CA SER A 125 -16.59 -12.69 -0.49
C SER A 125 -17.43 -11.41 -0.62
N HIS A 126 -18.22 -11.31 -1.69
CA HIS A 126 -19.01 -10.12 -2.05
C HIS A 126 -19.80 -9.54 -0.88
N ASP A 127 -20.59 -10.38 -0.22
CA ASP A 127 -21.45 -9.99 0.90
C ASP A 127 -20.68 -9.55 2.14
N ASP A 128 -19.40 -9.93 2.28
CA ASP A 128 -18.54 -9.61 3.42
C ASP A 128 -17.76 -8.29 3.22
N ILE A 129 -17.80 -7.72 2.00
CA ILE A 129 -17.11 -6.47 1.71
C ILE A 129 -17.85 -5.30 2.34
N ILE A 130 -17.07 -4.50 3.07
CA ILE A 130 -17.44 -3.19 3.56
C ILE A 130 -16.42 -2.16 3.07
N GLY A 131 -16.81 -0.89 3.08
CA GLY A 131 -15.88 0.18 2.80
C GLY A 131 -16.22 1.46 3.54
N GLY A 132 -15.29 2.39 3.55
CA GLY A 132 -15.36 3.66 4.27
C GLY A 132 -14.51 4.74 3.60
N THR A 133 -14.64 5.97 4.06
CA THR A 133 -13.73 7.04 3.64
C THR A 133 -12.65 7.22 4.69
N GLY A 134 -11.42 6.99 4.27
CA GLY A 134 -10.25 7.09 5.13
C GLY A 134 -9.78 8.53 5.30
N ARG A 135 -9.09 8.77 6.41
CA ARG A 135 -8.52 10.06 6.77
C ARG A 135 -7.01 9.93 6.92
N MET A 136 -6.30 11.01 6.65
CA MET A 136 -4.85 11.09 6.84
C MET A 136 -4.51 12.27 7.75
N TYR A 137 -3.69 12.08 8.77
CA TYR A 137 -3.19 13.16 9.60
C TYR A 137 -1.99 13.83 8.95
N THR A 138 -1.91 15.16 9.06
CA THR A 138 -0.77 15.94 8.57
C THR A 138 0.18 16.31 9.71
N ALA A 139 1.41 16.67 9.36
CA ALA A 139 2.40 17.15 10.33
C ALA A 139 1.96 18.39 11.11
N SER A 140 1.01 19.18 10.58
CA SER A 140 0.42 20.34 11.27
C SER A 140 -0.68 19.99 12.28
N GLY A 141 -1.02 18.70 12.42
CA GLY A 141 -2.11 18.23 13.30
C GLY A 141 -3.50 18.32 12.69
N ASN A 142 -3.60 18.70 11.40
CA ASN A 142 -4.85 18.70 10.66
C ASN A 142 -5.16 17.32 10.09
N MET A 143 -6.38 17.14 9.57
CA MET A 143 -6.80 15.92 8.88
C MET A 143 -7.18 16.23 7.43
N ILE A 144 -6.71 15.39 6.51
CA ILE A 144 -7.20 15.31 5.14
C ILE A 144 -8.41 14.38 5.17
N ALA A 145 -9.61 14.95 5.06
CA ALA A 145 -10.83 14.18 4.93
C ALA A 145 -10.91 13.50 3.55
N ASN A 146 -11.48 12.31 3.47
CA ASN A 146 -11.64 11.52 2.24
C ASN A 146 -10.31 11.34 1.48
N ALA A 147 -9.23 11.06 2.23
CA ALA A 147 -7.90 10.89 1.65
C ALA A 147 -7.85 9.68 0.70
N TYR A 148 -8.58 8.61 1.06
CA TYR A 148 -8.69 7.35 0.32
C TYR A 148 -10.03 6.66 0.62
N LEU A 149 -10.37 5.68 -0.21
CA LEU A 149 -11.39 4.67 0.03
C LEU A 149 -10.75 3.52 0.81
N GLU A 150 -11.32 3.19 1.96
CA GLU A 150 -11.01 1.96 2.71
C GLU A 150 -11.93 0.85 2.23
N VAL A 151 -11.39 -0.34 1.99
CA VAL A 151 -12.14 -1.56 1.67
C VAL A 151 -11.64 -2.67 2.58
N ALA A 152 -12.55 -3.31 3.31
CA ALA A 152 -12.23 -4.37 4.25
C ALA A 152 -13.21 -5.54 4.14
N LEU A 153 -12.80 -6.69 4.66
CA LEU A 153 -13.69 -7.83 4.90
C LEU A 153 -14.20 -7.78 6.33
N GLU A 154 -15.52 -7.66 6.50
CA GLU A 154 -16.16 -7.45 7.81
C GLU A 154 -15.87 -8.60 8.78
N SER A 155 -15.89 -9.84 8.30
CA SER A 155 -15.56 -11.04 9.08
C SER A 155 -14.15 -11.04 9.67
N SER A 156 -13.25 -10.18 9.16
CA SER A 156 -11.87 -10.04 9.62
C SER A 156 -11.68 -8.98 10.71
N SER A 157 -12.77 -8.46 11.29
CA SER A 157 -12.71 -7.41 12.31
C SER A 157 -11.90 -7.81 13.55
N LEU A 158 -11.03 -6.91 13.99
CA LEU A 158 -10.26 -7.03 15.23
C LEU A 158 -10.92 -6.29 16.40
N GLY A 159 -12.10 -5.70 16.17
CA GLY A 159 -12.74 -4.74 17.08
C GLY A 159 -12.15 -3.33 16.97
N GLY A 160 -12.83 -2.35 17.55
CA GLY A 160 -12.36 -0.96 17.57
C GLY A 160 -12.31 -0.24 16.21
N GLY A 161 -12.95 -0.80 15.18
CA GLY A 161 -12.98 -0.23 13.83
C GLY A 161 -11.78 -0.59 12.95
N SER A 162 -10.96 -1.57 13.35
CA SER A 162 -9.85 -2.11 12.55
C SER A 162 -10.15 -3.53 12.06
N TYR A 163 -9.60 -3.86 10.90
CA TYR A 163 -9.78 -5.13 10.21
C TYR A 163 -8.42 -5.74 9.87
N MET A 164 -8.31 -7.07 9.98
CA MET A 164 -7.10 -7.79 9.60
C MET A 164 -6.89 -7.80 8.08
N LEU A 165 -7.97 -7.73 7.30
CA LEU A 165 -7.95 -7.69 5.85
C LEU A 165 -8.53 -6.36 5.38
N GLU A 166 -7.65 -5.38 5.18
CA GLU A 166 -7.99 -4.02 4.77
C GLU A 166 -7.07 -3.53 3.64
N MET A 167 -7.64 -2.80 2.68
CA MET A 167 -6.92 -2.18 1.55
C MET A 167 -7.35 -0.73 1.37
N ARG A 168 -6.43 0.11 0.90
CA ARG A 168 -6.67 1.53 0.66
C ARG A 168 -6.55 1.83 -0.83
N PHE A 169 -7.54 2.53 -1.38
CA PHE A 169 -7.57 2.95 -2.78
C PHE A 169 -7.76 4.45 -2.90
N LYS A 170 -7.02 5.09 -3.79
CA LYS A 170 -7.29 6.48 -4.18
C LYS A 170 -8.33 6.49 -5.30
N ASN A 171 -9.39 7.27 -5.10
CA ASN A 171 -10.37 7.55 -6.16
C ASN A 171 -9.84 8.65 -7.09
N TYR A 172 -9.77 8.36 -8.39
CA TYR A 172 -9.45 9.33 -9.45
C TYR A 172 -10.67 9.73 -10.29
N SER A 173 -11.86 9.23 -9.96
CA SER A 173 -13.11 9.68 -10.57
C SER A 173 -13.49 11.08 -10.08
N ARG A 174 -14.46 11.71 -10.75
CA ARG A 174 -15.06 12.98 -10.31
C ARG A 174 -16.25 12.77 -9.36
N GLU A 175 -16.60 11.53 -9.08
CA GLU A 175 -17.77 11.16 -8.29
C GLU A 175 -17.37 10.92 -6.84
N ASP A 176 -18.20 11.41 -5.92
CA ASP A 176 -18.02 11.17 -4.49
C ASP A 176 -18.41 9.74 -4.13
N ILE A 177 -17.70 9.16 -3.16
CA ILE A 177 -17.98 7.81 -2.66
C ILE A 177 -19.30 7.86 -1.86
N PRO A 178 -20.34 7.10 -2.24
CA PRO A 178 -21.64 7.17 -1.59
C PRO A 178 -21.62 6.61 -0.16
N ALA A 179 -22.61 7.02 0.62
CA ALA A 179 -22.93 6.43 1.92
C ALA A 179 -23.76 5.15 1.77
N GLY A 180 -23.65 4.26 2.78
CA GLY A 180 -24.36 2.97 2.81
C GLY A 180 -23.57 1.82 2.19
N ARG A 181 -23.64 0.63 2.81
CA ARG A 181 -22.87 -0.56 2.40
C ARG A 181 -23.15 -0.95 0.95
N LYS A 182 -24.43 -1.18 0.62
CA LYS A 182 -24.86 -1.62 -0.71
C LYS A 182 -24.46 -0.61 -1.80
N ASN A 183 -24.80 0.66 -1.61
CA ASN A 183 -24.47 1.72 -2.57
C ASN A 183 -22.96 1.84 -2.81
N ARG A 184 -22.15 1.69 -1.75
CA ARG A 184 -20.69 1.76 -1.85
C ARG A 184 -20.12 0.55 -2.59
N LEU A 185 -20.65 -0.64 -2.35
CA LEU A 185 -20.24 -1.84 -3.07
C LEU A 185 -20.55 -1.74 -4.56
N GLU A 186 -21.78 -1.33 -4.92
CA GLU A 186 -22.17 -1.06 -6.31
C GLU A 186 -21.28 0.02 -6.95
N TRP A 187 -20.94 1.07 -6.19
CA TRP A 187 -20.02 2.11 -6.65
C TRP A 187 -18.61 1.58 -6.91
N ILE A 188 -18.07 0.73 -6.02
CA ILE A 188 -16.75 0.09 -6.20
C ILE A 188 -16.72 -0.72 -7.49
N GLU A 189 -17.74 -1.53 -7.74
CA GLU A 189 -17.85 -2.36 -8.96
C GLU A 189 -17.92 -1.51 -10.23
N GLY A 190 -18.69 -0.42 -10.20
CA GLY A 190 -18.81 0.52 -11.31
C GLY A 190 -17.55 1.35 -11.59
N HIS A 191 -16.69 1.54 -10.58
CA HIS A 191 -15.51 2.41 -10.63
C HIS A 191 -14.18 1.67 -10.51
N LEU A 192 -14.15 0.36 -10.77
CA LEU A 192 -12.91 -0.42 -10.74
C LEU A 192 -11.81 0.21 -11.61
N GLY A 193 -12.17 0.83 -12.75
CA GLY A 193 -11.24 1.54 -13.64
C GLY A 193 -10.59 2.79 -13.04
N ASP A 194 -11.24 3.41 -12.07
CA ASP A 194 -10.91 4.75 -11.55
C ASP A 194 -10.23 4.73 -10.18
N ILE A 195 -10.18 3.57 -9.53
CA ILE A 195 -9.51 3.39 -8.24
C ILE A 195 -8.12 2.77 -8.40
N ARG A 196 -7.12 3.29 -7.67
CA ARG A 196 -5.74 2.76 -7.62
C ARG A 196 -5.17 2.83 -6.21
#